data_AF-A0A5B9Y7W1-F1
#
_entry.id   AF-A0A5B9Y7W1-F1
#
_cell.length_a   1.000
_cell.length_b   1.000
_cell.length_c   1.000
_cell.angle_alpha   90.00
_cell.angle_beta   90.00
_cell.angle_gamma   90.00
#
_symmetry.space_group_name_H-M   'P 1'
#
loop_
_entity.id
_entity.type
_entity.pdbx_description
1 polymer ?
#
loop_
_entity_poly.entity_id
_entity_poly.type
_entity_poly.pdbx_seq_one_letter_code
_entity_poly.pdbx_strand_id
1 'polypeptide(L)'
;MNHRAKIKLAHKNESNEVIFFLENKIRIKLLEKTKEVIQNLLPVEVISIGWSELQQKNIVYVVGEKLVPQKTTIKISSMLKLLYKNLFDLELNVDLADYYQLYLGGLWVSEENLVKLYSECLRNRKTIYTLPLSKRNRQKYYYVGAKHTFVKTKSVICGAGKALKIYYKIDK
;
A
#
# COMPACT_ATOMS: atom_id res chain seq x y z
N MET A 1 -4.83 -17.59 -23.51
CA MET A 1 -5.03 -16.94 -22.19
C MET A 1 -5.99 -15.78 -22.38
N ASN A 2 -7.18 -15.82 -21.77
CA ASN A 2 -8.09 -14.67 -21.80
C ASN A 2 -7.51 -13.53 -20.97
N HIS A 3 -6.92 -12.53 -21.63
CA HIS A 3 -6.57 -11.24 -21.02
C HIS A 3 -7.88 -10.49 -20.69
N ARG A 4 -8.56 -10.87 -19.61
CA ARG A 4 -9.67 -10.06 -19.09
C ARG A 4 -9.12 -8.68 -18.74
N ALA A 5 -9.65 -7.65 -19.39
CA ALA A 5 -9.24 -6.27 -19.15
C ALA A 5 -9.43 -5.93 -17.67
N LYS A 6 -8.37 -5.42 -17.02
CA LYS A 6 -8.49 -4.90 -15.65
C LYS A 6 -9.22 -3.57 -15.72
N ILE A 7 -10.39 -3.50 -15.09
CA ILE A 7 -11.18 -2.27 -15.05
C ILE A 7 -10.47 -1.25 -14.15
N LYS A 8 -10.04 -0.12 -14.73
CA LYS A 8 -9.49 1.03 -14.02
C LYS A 8 -10.63 2.00 -13.72
N LEU A 9 -10.82 2.40 -12.47
CA LEU A 9 -11.83 3.42 -12.14
C LEU A 9 -11.43 4.82 -12.66
N ALA A 10 -10.13 5.09 -12.67
CA ALA A 10 -9.52 6.31 -13.19
C ALA A 10 -8.08 6.01 -13.63
N HIS A 11 -7.56 6.76 -14.59
CA HIS A 11 -6.16 6.72 -15.00
C HIS A 11 -5.64 8.14 -15.20
N LYS A 12 -4.37 8.38 -14.86
CA LYS A 12 -3.70 9.65 -15.12
C LYS A 12 -2.77 9.45 -16.32
N ASN A 13 -2.98 10.20 -17.39
CA ASN A 13 -2.14 10.11 -18.59
C ASN A 13 -0.79 10.85 -18.38
N GLU A 14 0.09 10.76 -19.38
CA GLU A 14 1.42 11.40 -19.36
C GLU A 14 1.35 12.93 -19.26
N SER A 15 0.29 13.53 -19.81
CA SER A 15 -0.03 14.97 -19.73
C SER A 15 -0.64 15.39 -18.39
N ASN A 16 -0.70 14.49 -17.41
CA ASN A 16 -1.33 14.67 -16.11
C ASN A 16 -2.86 14.82 -16.09
N GLU A 17 -3.55 14.57 -17.20
CA GLU A 17 -5.00 14.57 -17.27
C GLU A 17 -5.57 13.29 -16.65
N VAL A 18 -6.72 13.41 -15.99
CA VAL A 18 -7.40 12.28 -15.36
C VAL A 18 -8.50 11.78 -16.27
N ILE A 19 -8.32 10.58 -16.80
CA ILE A 19 -9.29 9.86 -17.62
C ILE A 19 -10.16 9.01 -16.68
N PHE A 20 -11.47 9.22 -16.76
CA PHE A 20 -12.46 8.43 -16.03
C PHE A 20 -13.11 7.42 -16.98
N PHE A 21 -13.16 6.16 -16.56
CA PHE A 21 -13.76 5.07 -17.35
C PHE A 21 -15.18 4.72 -16.92
N LEU A 22 -15.72 5.47 -15.95
CA LEU A 22 -17.08 5.33 -15.45
C LEU A 22 -17.71 6.70 -15.32
N GLU A 23 -19.02 6.75 -15.54
CA GLU A 23 -19.82 7.94 -15.27
C GLU A 23 -19.69 8.38 -13.80
N ASN A 24 -19.67 9.70 -13.57
CA ASN A 24 -19.52 10.26 -12.23
C ASN A 24 -20.59 9.76 -11.26
N LYS A 25 -21.83 9.57 -11.72
CA LYS A 25 -22.92 9.05 -10.88
C LYS A 25 -22.62 7.65 -10.33
N ILE A 26 -22.05 6.76 -11.15
CA ILE A 26 -21.67 5.42 -10.72
C ILE A 26 -20.49 5.49 -9.75
N ARG A 27 -19.50 6.34 -10.04
CA ARG A 27 -18.33 6.52 -9.18
C ARG A 27 -18.69 7.02 -7.77
N ILE A 28 -19.60 7.99 -7.68
CA ILE A 28 -20.08 8.54 -6.40
C ILE A 28 -20.76 7.42 -5.60
N LYS A 29 -21.71 6.70 -6.21
CA LYS A 29 -22.39 5.57 -5.55
C LYS A 29 -21.41 4.48 -5.09
N LEU A 30 -20.41 4.18 -5.90
CA LEU A 30 -19.37 3.20 -5.55
C LEU A 30 -18.57 3.67 -4.33
N LEU A 31 -18.14 4.93 -4.31
CA LEU A 31 -17.43 5.51 -3.18
C LEU A 31 -18.29 5.54 -1.91
N GLU A 32 -19.54 5.99 -2.00
CA GLU A 32 -20.48 6.04 -0.88
C GLU A 32 -20.74 4.66 -0.30
N LYS A 33 -21.00 3.65 -1.14
CA LYS A 33 -21.23 2.29 -0.65
C LYS A 33 -19.97 1.69 -0.03
N THR A 34 -18.81 2.04 -0.57
CA THR A 34 -17.51 1.63 0.01
C THR A 34 -17.28 2.27 1.38
N LYS A 35 -17.57 3.56 1.51
CA LYS A 35 -17.55 4.31 2.77
C LYS A 35 -18.45 3.64 3.79
N GLU A 36 -19.73 3.50 3.47
CA GLU A 36 -20.74 2.88 4.34
C GLU A 36 -20.26 1.52 4.88
N VAL A 37 -19.83 0.62 3.99
CA VAL A 37 -19.45 -0.73 4.39
C VAL A 37 -18.17 -0.76 5.23
N ILE A 38 -17.13 -0.03 4.83
CA ILE A 38 -15.86 -0.07 5.57
C ILE A 38 -16.00 0.61 6.93
N GLN A 39 -16.67 1.76 6.99
CA GLN A 39 -16.81 2.54 8.21
C GLN A 39 -17.77 1.87 9.22
N ASN A 40 -18.70 1.05 8.77
CA ASN A 40 -19.51 0.19 9.64
C ASN A 40 -18.72 -0.97 10.26
N LEU A 41 -17.63 -1.40 9.61
CA LEU A 41 -16.83 -2.55 10.05
C LEU A 41 -15.58 -2.15 10.84
N LEU A 42 -15.06 -0.95 10.59
CA LEU A 42 -13.79 -0.48 11.13
C LEU A 42 -13.89 0.99 11.56
N PRO A 43 -13.21 1.38 12.66
CA PRO A 43 -13.08 2.77 13.06
C PRO A 43 -12.04 3.49 12.20
N VAL A 44 -12.33 3.62 10.90
CA VAL A 44 -11.47 4.29 9.91
C VAL A 44 -12.31 5.21 9.05
N GLU A 45 -11.68 6.17 8.40
CA GLU A 45 -12.26 6.99 7.36
C GLU A 45 -11.77 6.53 5.98
N VAL A 46 -12.69 6.40 5.02
CA VAL A 46 -12.31 6.15 3.62
C VAL A 46 -12.12 7.50 2.93
N ILE A 47 -10.88 7.77 2.52
CA ILE A 47 -10.49 9.03 1.88
C ILE A 47 -10.88 9.01 0.41
N SER A 48 -10.47 7.97 -0.32
CA SER A 48 -10.63 7.90 -1.77
C SER A 48 -10.46 6.49 -2.32
N ILE A 49 -10.84 6.31 -3.58
CA ILE A 49 -10.59 5.09 -4.36
C ILE A 49 -9.86 5.51 -5.63
N GLY A 50 -8.75 4.85 -5.95
CA GLY A 50 -7.94 5.20 -7.12
C GLY A 50 -7.17 4.02 -7.70
N TRP A 51 -6.73 4.14 -8.93
CA TRP A 51 -5.89 3.12 -9.58
C TRP A 51 -4.42 3.28 -9.18
N SER A 52 -3.79 2.18 -8.78
CA SER A 52 -2.35 2.11 -8.58
C SER A 52 -1.68 1.45 -9.77
N GLU A 53 -0.97 2.23 -10.59
CA GLU A 53 -0.18 1.68 -11.69
C GLU A 53 0.93 0.74 -11.20
N LEU A 54 1.45 0.98 -9.99
CA LEU A 54 2.50 0.14 -9.41
C LEU A 54 1.99 -1.26 -9.04
N GLN A 55 0.76 -1.35 -8.55
CA GLN A 55 0.15 -2.63 -8.12
C GLN A 55 -0.79 -3.23 -9.16
N GLN A 56 -1.13 -2.46 -10.20
CA GLN A 56 -2.09 -2.83 -11.24
C GLN A 56 -3.45 -3.28 -10.65
N LYS A 57 -3.96 -2.48 -9.69
CA LYS A 57 -5.20 -2.69 -8.93
C LYS A 57 -5.85 -1.35 -8.54
N ASN A 58 -7.15 -1.38 -8.26
CA ASN A 58 -7.84 -0.29 -7.57
C ASN A 58 -7.50 -0.35 -6.07
N ILE A 59 -7.29 0.80 -5.45
CA ILE A 59 -6.89 0.92 -4.05
C ILE A 59 -7.90 1.79 -3.35
N VAL A 60 -8.47 1.27 -2.26
CA VAL A 60 -9.28 2.05 -1.32
C VAL A 60 -8.35 2.56 -0.24
N TYR A 61 -8.22 3.87 -0.18
CA TYR A 61 -7.35 4.54 0.76
C TYR A 61 -8.12 4.88 2.03
N VAL A 62 -7.63 4.38 3.16
CA VAL A 62 -8.24 4.60 4.48
C VAL A 62 -7.25 5.19 5.46
N VAL A 63 -7.77 5.93 6.44
CA VAL A 63 -7.02 6.46 7.57
C VAL A 63 -7.77 6.19 8.86
N GLY A 64 -7.07 5.85 9.92
CA GLY A 64 -7.65 5.70 11.24
C GLY A 64 -6.60 5.93 12.32
N GLU A 65 -6.95 5.62 13.56
CA GLU A 65 -6.06 5.80 14.71
C GLU A 65 -5.20 4.57 15.00
N LYS A 66 -5.53 3.42 14.40
CA LYS A 66 -4.87 2.13 14.63
C LYS A 66 -4.63 1.41 13.33
N LEU A 67 -3.59 0.60 13.31
CA LEU A 67 -3.27 -0.26 12.17
C LEU A 67 -4.39 -1.26 11.91
N VAL A 68 -4.84 -1.35 10.67
CA VAL A 68 -5.74 -2.41 10.23
C VAL A 68 -4.91 -3.69 10.01
N PRO A 69 -5.20 -4.80 10.72
CA PRO A 69 -4.45 -6.04 10.54
C PRO A 69 -4.55 -6.56 9.11
N GLN A 70 -3.45 -7.07 8.56
CA GLN A 70 -3.40 -7.56 7.16
C GLN A 70 -4.47 -8.61 6.84
N LYS A 71 -4.76 -9.51 7.79
CA LYS A 71 -5.83 -10.51 7.65
C LYS A 71 -7.21 -9.86 7.45
N THR A 72 -7.46 -8.75 8.14
CA THR A 72 -8.67 -7.95 8.01
C THR A 72 -8.70 -7.22 6.67
N THR A 73 -7.58 -6.62 6.27
CA THR A 73 -7.40 -5.98 4.95
C THR A 73 -7.78 -6.94 3.81
N ILE A 74 -7.28 -8.18 3.83
CA ILE A 74 -7.56 -9.21 2.82
C ILE A 74 -9.05 -9.59 2.77
N LYS A 75 -9.69 -9.74 3.95
CA LYS A 75 -11.12 -10.04 4.05
C LYS A 75 -11.97 -8.92 3.46
N ILE A 76 -11.67 -7.66 3.81
CA ILE A 76 -12.38 -6.49 3.29
C ILE A 76 -12.21 -6.38 1.78
N SER A 77 -10.99 -6.55 1.25
CA SER A 77 -10.73 -6.57 -0.18
C SER A 77 -11.56 -7.64 -0.92
N SER A 78 -11.65 -8.84 -0.35
CA SER A 78 -12.45 -9.93 -0.93
C SER A 78 -13.94 -9.62 -0.92
N MET A 79 -14.44 -9.05 0.17
CA MET A 79 -15.83 -8.62 0.31
C MET A 79 -16.18 -7.50 -0.67
N LEU A 80 -15.33 -6.46 -0.80
CA LEU A 80 -15.55 -5.36 -1.73
C LEU A 80 -15.60 -5.85 -3.18
N LYS A 81 -14.74 -6.79 -3.55
CA LYS A 81 -14.76 -7.41 -4.88
C LYS A 81 -16.11 -8.08 -5.18
N LEU A 82 -16.68 -8.81 -4.21
CA LEU A 82 -18.01 -9.42 -4.35
C LEU A 82 -19.11 -8.35 -4.42
N LEU A 83 -19.02 -7.32 -3.58
CA LEU A 83 -19.98 -6.22 -3.54
C LEU A 83 -20.02 -5.47 -4.88
N TYR A 84 -18.86 -5.14 -5.45
CA TYR A 84 -18.79 -4.44 -6.73
C TYR A 84 -19.34 -5.28 -7.89
N LYS A 85 -19.08 -6.58 -7.88
CA LYS A 85 -19.67 -7.49 -8.85
C LYS A 85 -21.19 -7.55 -8.73
N ASN A 86 -21.73 -7.69 -7.52
CA ASN A 86 -23.17 -7.91 -7.34
C ASN A 86 -24.01 -6.62 -7.47
N LEU A 87 -23.50 -5.48 -7.01
CA LEU A 87 -24.28 -4.22 -6.98
C LEU A 87 -24.07 -3.34 -8.22
N PHE A 88 -22.93 -3.49 -8.89
CA PHE A 88 -22.54 -2.61 -10.00
C PHE A 88 -22.18 -3.38 -11.27
N ASP A 89 -22.20 -4.71 -11.26
CA ASP A 89 -21.73 -5.56 -12.36
C ASP A 89 -20.28 -5.27 -12.78
N LEU A 90 -19.42 -4.93 -11.81
CA LEU A 90 -18.02 -4.59 -12.05
C LEU A 90 -17.07 -5.61 -11.40
N GLU A 91 -16.29 -6.32 -12.23
CA GLU A 91 -15.19 -7.17 -11.76
C GLU A 91 -13.95 -6.33 -11.40
N LEU A 92 -13.97 -5.66 -10.25
CA LEU A 92 -12.85 -4.86 -9.75
C LEU A 92 -11.90 -5.67 -8.86
N ASN A 93 -10.61 -5.66 -9.20
CA ASN A 93 -9.58 -6.04 -8.23
C ASN A 93 -9.29 -4.83 -7.34
N VAL A 94 -9.55 -4.99 -6.05
CA VAL A 94 -9.45 -3.92 -5.05
C VAL A 94 -8.63 -4.36 -3.86
N ASP A 95 -7.66 -3.54 -3.46
CA ASP A 95 -6.92 -3.69 -2.21
C ASP A 95 -7.23 -2.50 -1.28
N LEU A 96 -7.11 -2.72 0.04
CA LEU A 96 -7.26 -1.67 1.04
C LEU A 96 -5.87 -1.17 1.48
N ALA A 97 -5.64 0.13 1.38
CA ALA A 97 -4.40 0.78 1.79
C ALA A 97 -4.61 1.62 3.05
N ASP A 98 -4.02 1.18 4.14
CA ASP A 98 -4.02 1.86 5.43
C ASP A 98 -2.92 2.94 5.49
N TYR A 99 -3.29 4.20 5.31
CA TYR A 99 -2.36 5.34 5.36
C TYR A 99 -1.76 5.56 6.74
N TYR A 100 -2.35 5.05 7.82
CA TYR A 100 -1.77 5.16 9.16
C TYR A 100 -0.42 4.44 9.25
N GLN A 101 -0.20 3.40 8.44
CA GLN A 101 1.10 2.74 8.30
C GLN A 101 2.22 3.67 7.85
N LEU A 102 1.94 4.62 6.95
CA LEU A 102 2.93 5.60 6.50
C LEU A 102 3.28 6.60 7.60
N TYR A 103 2.29 7.01 8.38
CA TYR A 103 2.49 7.88 9.54
C TYR A 103 3.39 7.20 10.59
N LEU A 104 3.04 5.99 11.02
CA LEU A 104 3.84 5.21 11.96
C LEU A 104 5.25 4.94 11.43
N GLY A 105 5.37 4.55 10.16
CA GLY A 105 6.67 4.37 9.52
C GLY A 105 7.52 5.63 9.59
N GLY A 106 6.91 6.82 9.44
CA GLY A 106 7.58 8.11 9.54
C GLY A 106 8.11 8.45 10.94
N LEU A 107 7.38 8.07 11.99
CA LEU A 107 7.80 8.29 13.38
C LEU A 107 9.07 7.50 13.75
N TRP A 108 9.30 6.36 13.09
CA TRP A 108 10.38 5.43 13.46
C TRP A 108 11.70 5.73 12.74
N VAL A 109 11.79 6.85 12.00
CA VAL A 109 12.95 7.22 11.18
C VAL A 109 13.92 8.11 11.95
N SER A 110 14.68 7.51 12.88
CA SER A 110 15.84 8.13 13.54
C SER A 110 17.12 7.37 13.17
N GLU A 111 18.27 8.05 13.07
CA GLU A 111 19.54 7.40 12.72
C GLU A 111 19.87 6.23 13.66
N GLU A 112 19.60 6.38 14.96
CA GLU A 112 19.78 5.32 15.95
C GLU A 112 18.94 4.07 15.64
N ASN A 113 17.64 4.24 15.34
CA ASN A 113 16.77 3.12 14.98
C ASN A 113 17.21 2.46 13.67
N LEU A 114 17.70 3.24 12.71
CA LEU A 114 18.24 2.72 11.46
C LEU A 114 19.44 1.81 11.73
N VAL A 115 20.41 2.28 12.51
CA VAL A 115 21.62 1.51 12.87
C VAL A 115 21.25 0.22 13.60
N LYS A 116 20.26 0.27 14.51
CA LYS A 116 19.74 -0.91 15.21
C LYS A 116 19.19 -1.95 14.22
N LEU A 117 18.35 -1.55 13.26
CA LEU A 117 17.80 -2.46 12.26
C LEU A 117 18.88 -3.11 11.38
N TYR A 118 19.88 -2.33 10.95
CA TYR A 118 21.00 -2.85 10.16
C TYR A 118 21.86 -3.82 10.97
N SER A 119 22.16 -3.48 12.23
CA SER A 119 22.90 -4.34 13.15
C SER A 119 22.15 -5.64 13.45
N GLU A 120 20.83 -5.57 13.63
CA GLU A 120 19.99 -6.74 13.86
C GLU A 120 19.98 -7.68 12.64
N CYS A 121 19.82 -7.11 11.44
CA CYS A 121 19.92 -7.86 10.18
C CYS A 121 21.28 -8.56 10.06
N LEU A 122 22.37 -7.86 10.38
CA LEU A 122 23.73 -8.38 10.32
C LEU A 122 23.94 -9.53 11.33
N ARG A 123 23.55 -9.31 12.59
CA ARG A 123 23.71 -10.30 13.68
C ARG A 123 22.88 -11.55 13.44
N ASN A 124 21.62 -11.38 13.06
CA ASN A 124 20.67 -12.47 12.97
C ASN A 124 20.65 -13.12 11.57
N ARG A 125 21.27 -12.50 10.56
CA ARG A 125 21.22 -12.87 9.14
C ARG A 125 19.80 -13.06 8.61
N LYS A 126 18.83 -12.32 9.18
CA LYS A 126 17.41 -12.39 8.81
C LYS A 126 17.01 -11.20 7.95
N THR A 127 16.03 -11.43 7.08
CA THR A 127 15.37 -10.33 6.37
C THR A 127 14.45 -9.58 7.32
N ILE A 128 14.57 -8.25 7.34
CA ILE A 128 13.70 -7.35 8.08
C ILE A 128 12.91 -6.49 7.09
N TYR A 129 11.62 -6.31 7.36
CA TYR A 129 10.75 -5.41 6.61
C TYR A 129 10.36 -4.23 7.49
N THR A 130 10.53 -3.02 6.97
CA THR A 130 10.00 -1.82 7.63
C THR A 130 8.50 -1.69 7.35
N LEU A 131 7.84 -0.82 8.12
CA LEU A 131 6.57 -0.24 7.67
C LEU A 131 6.76 0.52 6.34
N PRO A 132 5.67 0.79 5.59
CA PRO A 132 5.69 1.72 4.46
C PRO A 132 6.28 3.07 4.86
N LEU A 133 7.10 3.65 3.99
CA LEU A 133 7.81 4.91 4.23
C LEU A 133 7.62 5.87 3.06
N SER A 134 7.74 7.18 3.29
CA SER A 134 7.84 8.17 2.22
C SER A 134 9.15 8.05 1.43
N LYS A 135 9.23 8.62 0.21
CA LYS A 135 10.47 8.61 -0.60
C LYS A 135 11.64 9.23 0.17
N ARG A 136 11.41 10.38 0.82
CA ARG A 136 12.41 11.09 1.64
C ARG A 136 12.92 10.21 2.78
N ASN A 137 12.04 9.53 3.48
CA ASN A 137 12.45 8.65 4.59
C ASN A 137 13.23 7.44 4.08
N ARG A 138 12.82 6.81 2.98
CA ARG A 138 13.58 5.69 2.38
C ARG A 138 15.00 6.09 1.98
N GLN A 139 15.21 7.32 1.51
CA GLN A 139 16.55 7.83 1.18
C GLN A 139 17.48 7.87 2.40
N LYS A 140 16.96 8.23 3.58
CA LYS A 140 17.74 8.18 4.83
C LYS A 140 18.22 6.76 5.17
N TYR A 141 17.35 5.77 5.02
CA TYR A 141 17.71 4.36 5.21
C TYR A 141 18.81 3.93 4.24
N TYR A 142 18.72 4.30 2.96
CA TYR A 142 19.76 3.95 1.98
C TYR A 142 21.10 4.57 2.32
N TYR A 143 21.11 5.84 2.76
CA TYR A 143 22.32 6.52 3.17
C TYR A 143 23.01 5.82 4.36
N VAL A 144 22.26 5.48 5.41
CA VAL A 144 22.81 4.74 6.57
C VAL A 144 23.22 3.31 6.18
N GLY A 145 22.42 2.64 5.34
CA GLY A 145 22.69 1.29 4.86
C GLY A 145 23.93 1.18 4.00
N ALA A 146 24.31 2.23 3.28
CA ALA A 146 25.54 2.26 2.49
C ALA A 146 26.81 2.04 3.33
N LYS A 147 26.75 2.35 4.64
CA LYS A 147 27.84 2.10 5.58
C LYS A 147 27.98 0.62 6.00
N HIS A 148 27.02 -0.24 5.64
CA HIS A 148 26.96 -1.63 6.07
C HIS A 148 27.21 -2.60 4.91
N THR A 149 28.48 -2.97 4.70
CA THR A 149 28.94 -3.74 3.52
C THR A 149 28.19 -5.05 3.29
N PHE A 150 27.82 -5.78 4.34
CA PHE A 150 27.17 -7.09 4.25
C PHE A 150 25.64 -7.05 4.28
N VAL A 151 25.04 -5.85 4.29
CA VAL A 151 23.59 -5.69 4.28
C VAL A 151 23.17 -4.98 3.00
N LYS A 152 22.10 -5.46 2.37
CA LYS A 152 21.44 -4.78 1.24
C LYS A 152 20.07 -4.28 1.67
N THR A 153 19.70 -3.14 1.10
CA THR A 153 18.37 -2.55 1.27
C THR A 153 17.73 -2.34 -0.09
N LYS A 154 16.46 -2.70 -0.22
CA LYS A 154 15.67 -2.38 -1.42
C LYS A 154 14.25 -1.99 -1.07
N SER A 155 13.67 -1.08 -1.85
CA SER A 155 12.25 -0.74 -1.76
C SER A 155 11.40 -1.85 -2.36
N VAL A 156 10.37 -2.27 -1.62
CA VAL A 156 9.36 -3.22 -2.08
C VAL A 156 7.99 -2.55 -2.00
N ILE A 157 7.15 -2.80 -3.00
CA ILE A 157 5.78 -2.28 -3.00
C ILE A 157 4.98 -3.04 -1.95
N CYS A 158 4.19 -2.31 -1.15
CA CYS A 158 3.29 -2.82 -0.13
C CYS A 158 2.00 -2.01 -0.17
N GLY A 159 0.90 -2.52 0.41
CA GLY A 159 -0.46 -1.94 0.28
C GLY A 159 -0.51 -0.41 0.27
N ALA A 160 0.01 0.25 1.32
CA ALA A 160 -0.01 1.72 1.47
C ALA A 160 1.17 2.48 0.83
N GLY A 161 2.08 1.83 0.09
CA GLY A 161 3.21 2.52 -0.53
C GLY A 161 4.41 1.62 -0.81
N LYS A 162 5.60 2.03 -0.34
CA LYS A 162 6.81 1.21 -0.41
C LYS A 162 7.44 1.06 0.97
N ALA A 163 7.66 -0.17 1.38
CA ALA A 163 8.47 -0.54 2.54
C ALA A 163 9.91 -0.82 2.09
N LEU A 164 10.82 -0.94 3.05
CA LEU A 164 12.18 -1.39 2.79
C LEU A 164 12.33 -2.84 3.23
N LYS A 165 12.93 -3.64 2.36
CA LYS A 165 13.46 -4.96 2.66
C LYS A 165 14.95 -4.81 2.94
N ILE A 166 15.35 -5.06 4.17
CA ILE A 166 16.74 -5.07 4.64
C ILE A 166 17.15 -6.53 4.80
N TYR A 167 18.24 -6.96 4.18
CA TYR A 167 18.63 -8.37 4.17
C TYR A 167 20.15 -8.54 4.07
N TYR A 168 20.66 -9.61 4.69
CA TYR A 168 22.07 -9.97 4.63
C TYR A 168 22.46 -10.41 3.21
N LYS A 169 23.62 -9.97 2.72
CA LYS A 169 24.21 -10.45 1.47
C LYS A 169 24.70 -11.87 1.70
N ILE A 170 24.07 -12.84 1.07
CA ILE A 170 24.65 -14.18 0.96
C ILE A 170 25.71 -14.07 -0.12
N ASP A 171 26.99 -14.23 0.25
CA ASP A 171 28.07 -14.36 -0.72
C ASP A 171 27.75 -15.60 -1.57
N LYS A 172 27.67 -15.38 -2.89
CA LYS A 172 27.47 -16.46 -3.87
C LYS A 172 28.81 -17.08 -4.21
#